data_AF-A0A1I5WZ43-F1
#
_entry.id   AF-A0A1I5WZ43-F1
#
_cell.length_a   1.000
_cell.length_b   1.000
_cell.length_c   1.000
_cell.angle_alpha   90.00
_cell.angle_beta   90.00
_cell.angle_gamma   90.00
#
_symmetry.space_group_name_H-M   'P 1'
#
loop_
_entity.id
_entity.type
_entity.pdbx_description
1 polymer ?
#
loop_
_entity_poly.entity_id
_entity_poly.type
_entity_poly.pdbx_seq_one_letter_code
_entity_poly.pdbx_strand_id
1 'polypeptide(L)'
;MDEAGLRAAAFGAGPPPGRRDLAAAAEGAPRRRWLAAVLLGAQGCYAAAATLLGGLARGRDRTLAALALATLAAHRRQLGGHAAARPLDGAALALVGARPADPADQDGLDPAGARADALLGLAADNLALGRTTAARRLLAAATARSAGWRAEVRAGWVGAEVELADGRPEAAVGPAERAAELAAHRNAVRHGIKSHLVLGAALAATGDPAARERAVGLVEAALDHAARWELRSLTWPAGLLAADLDGRRAAAHQALVTDELHAVLLRSDGVGRRLALESPWVPTGGCSLAHTRHTDIRARLSQKKPPDRVKVEPKASDRGYGMSPGCRKETP
;
A
#
# COMPACT_ATOMS: atom_id res chain seq x y z
N MET A 1 -16.89 24.34 -2.06
CA MET A 1 -15.42 24.35 -2.25
C MET A 1 -15.04 24.20 -3.74
N ASP A 2 -14.09 24.99 -4.22
CA ASP A 2 -13.53 24.93 -5.58
C ASP A 2 -12.42 23.85 -5.70
N GLU A 3 -11.78 23.73 -6.87
CA GLU A 3 -10.72 22.73 -7.05
C GLU A 3 -9.47 23.02 -6.20
N ALA A 4 -9.05 24.29 -6.11
CA ALA A 4 -7.89 24.68 -5.32
C ALA A 4 -8.07 24.34 -3.82
N GLY A 5 -9.25 24.62 -3.26
CA GLY A 5 -9.59 24.24 -1.89
C GLY A 5 -9.60 22.72 -1.68
N LEU A 6 -10.14 21.96 -2.64
CA LEU A 6 -10.11 20.49 -2.59
C LEU A 6 -8.68 19.93 -2.65
N ARG A 7 -7.80 20.52 -3.45
CA ARG A 7 -6.38 20.15 -3.51
C ARG A 7 -5.67 20.47 -2.19
N ALA A 8 -5.90 21.66 -1.63
CA ALA A 8 -5.35 22.04 -0.34
C ALA A 8 -5.79 21.09 0.79
N ALA A 9 -7.05 20.61 0.77
CA ALA A 9 -7.53 19.62 1.71
C ALA A 9 -6.96 18.22 1.48
N ALA A 10 -6.78 17.81 0.21
CA ALA A 10 -6.30 16.47 -0.11
C ALA A 10 -4.77 16.32 0.11
N PHE A 11 -4.03 17.38 -0.17
CA PHE A 11 -2.57 17.33 -0.31
C PHE A 11 -1.80 18.38 0.49
N GLY A 12 -2.48 19.33 1.14
CA GLY A 12 -1.88 20.38 1.95
C GLY A 12 -2.43 20.41 3.38
N ALA A 13 -2.57 21.62 3.91
CA ALA A 13 -3.10 21.91 5.25
C ALA A 13 -4.51 22.54 5.20
N GLY A 14 -5.25 22.37 4.10
CA GLY A 14 -6.64 22.82 4.01
C GLY A 14 -7.54 21.96 4.90
N PRO A 15 -8.50 22.54 5.65
CA PRO A 15 -9.34 21.80 6.59
C PRO A 15 -10.13 20.69 5.90
N PRO A 16 -10.47 19.59 6.61
CA PRO A 16 -11.27 18.52 6.04
C PRO A 16 -12.63 19.08 5.60
N PRO A 17 -13.04 18.90 4.33
CA PRO A 17 -14.30 19.44 3.85
C PRO A 17 -15.48 18.73 4.49
N GLY A 18 -16.54 19.50 4.76
CA GLY A 18 -17.80 18.97 5.25
C GLY A 18 -18.55 18.16 4.18
N ARG A 19 -19.59 17.44 4.62
CA ARG A 19 -20.40 16.58 3.73
C ARG A 19 -21.00 17.32 2.53
N ARG A 20 -21.47 18.56 2.73
CA ARG A 20 -22.06 19.38 1.66
C ARG A 20 -21.05 19.77 0.59
N ASP A 21 -19.83 20.13 0.99
CA ASP A 21 -18.75 20.45 0.05
C ASP A 21 -18.35 19.24 -0.78
N LEU A 22 -18.23 18.07 -0.15
CA LEU A 22 -17.91 16.82 -0.84
C LEU A 22 -19.02 16.38 -1.80
N ALA A 23 -20.29 16.56 -1.42
CA ALA A 23 -21.43 16.28 -2.30
C ALA A 23 -21.41 17.20 -3.54
N ALA A 24 -21.22 18.51 -3.35
CA ALA A 24 -21.11 19.46 -4.46
C ALA A 24 -19.91 19.17 -5.38
N ALA A 25 -18.78 18.72 -4.82
CA ALA A 25 -17.62 18.29 -5.60
C ALA A 25 -17.87 16.99 -6.37
N ALA A 26 -18.64 16.06 -5.80
CA ALA A 26 -19.03 14.79 -6.41
C ALA A 26 -19.94 14.92 -7.65
N GLU A 27 -20.66 16.04 -7.75
CA GLU A 27 -21.50 16.38 -8.91
C GLU A 27 -20.78 17.28 -9.93
N GLY A 28 -19.58 17.75 -9.59
CA GLY A 28 -18.81 18.70 -10.40
C GLY A 28 -17.97 18.05 -11.52
N ALA A 29 -17.01 18.84 -12.00
CA ALA A 29 -16.05 18.42 -13.01
C ALA A 29 -15.28 17.14 -12.59
N PRO A 30 -14.86 16.28 -13.53
CA PRO A 30 -14.24 15.00 -13.22
C PRO A 30 -13.06 15.07 -12.23
N ARG A 31 -12.21 16.10 -12.33
CA ARG A 31 -11.08 16.31 -11.42
C ARG A 31 -11.52 16.62 -9.98
N ARG A 32 -12.56 17.45 -9.80
CA ARG A 32 -13.19 17.71 -8.49
C ARG A 32 -13.81 16.45 -7.90
N ARG A 33 -14.44 15.61 -8.72
CA ARG A 33 -14.98 14.31 -8.30
C ARG A 33 -13.89 13.36 -7.81
N TRP A 34 -12.74 13.34 -8.47
CA TRP A 34 -11.60 12.53 -8.04
C TRP A 34 -11.04 13.01 -6.70
N LEU A 35 -10.84 14.33 -6.53
CA LEU A 35 -10.39 14.91 -5.26
C LEU A 35 -11.38 14.61 -4.12
N ALA A 36 -12.69 14.71 -4.39
CA ALA A 36 -13.72 14.32 -3.44
C ALA A 36 -13.60 12.83 -3.05
N ALA A 37 -13.30 11.95 -4.00
CA ALA A 37 -13.09 10.53 -3.72
C ALA A 37 -11.83 10.26 -2.89
N VAL A 38 -10.73 11.01 -3.11
CA VAL A 38 -9.52 10.95 -2.27
C VAL A 38 -9.84 11.34 -0.83
N LEU A 39 -10.57 12.43 -0.64
CA LEU A 39 -10.96 12.95 0.67
C LEU A 39 -11.95 12.03 1.40
N LEU A 40 -12.95 11.51 0.69
CA LEU A 40 -13.87 10.50 1.22
C LEU A 40 -13.11 9.24 1.66
N GLY A 41 -12.15 8.77 0.87
CA GLY A 41 -11.29 7.66 1.23
C GLY A 41 -10.46 7.95 2.49
N ALA A 42 -9.89 9.15 2.59
CA ALA A 42 -9.14 9.60 3.76
C ALA A 42 -9.99 9.56 5.05
N GLN A 43 -11.27 9.94 4.94
CA GLN A 43 -12.27 9.91 6.03
C GLN A 43 -12.87 8.51 6.32
N GLY A 44 -12.43 7.47 5.59
CA GLY A 44 -12.93 6.10 5.71
C GLY A 44 -14.28 5.83 5.02
N CYS A 45 -14.76 6.74 4.18
CA CYS A 45 -16.00 6.61 3.40
C CYS A 45 -15.77 5.83 2.09
N TYR A 46 -15.24 4.61 2.18
CA TYR A 46 -14.78 3.87 0.99
C TYR A 46 -15.89 3.50 0.00
N ALA A 47 -17.13 3.27 0.44
CA ALA A 47 -18.25 3.00 -0.46
C ALA A 47 -18.55 4.21 -1.37
N ALA A 48 -18.66 5.40 -0.77
CA ALA A 48 -18.89 6.64 -1.50
C ALA A 48 -17.72 6.95 -2.45
N ALA A 49 -16.49 6.80 -1.97
CA ALA A 49 -15.31 6.96 -2.81
C ALA A 49 -15.29 5.96 -3.99
N ALA A 50 -15.58 4.68 -3.74
CA ALA A 50 -15.59 3.65 -4.79
C ALA A 50 -16.62 3.94 -5.89
N THR A 51 -17.81 4.47 -5.54
CA THR A 51 -18.81 4.90 -6.53
C THR A 51 -18.28 5.97 -7.47
N LEU A 52 -17.63 7.00 -6.92
CA LEU A 52 -17.05 8.09 -7.73
C LEU A 52 -15.91 7.57 -8.61
N LEU A 53 -14.99 6.79 -8.03
CA LEU A 53 -13.82 6.24 -8.72
C LEU A 53 -14.22 5.27 -9.83
N GLY A 54 -15.22 4.42 -9.60
CA GLY A 54 -15.74 3.50 -10.61
C GLY A 54 -16.32 4.22 -11.83
N GLY A 55 -17.00 5.36 -11.62
CA GLY A 55 -17.46 6.22 -12.71
C GLY A 55 -16.31 6.85 -13.50
N LEU A 56 -15.30 7.37 -12.80
CA LEU A 56 -14.13 8.01 -13.41
C LEU A 56 -13.23 7.03 -14.17
N ALA A 57 -13.06 5.81 -13.65
CA ALA A 57 -12.28 4.75 -14.29
C ALA A 57 -12.84 4.32 -15.66
N ARG A 58 -14.14 4.56 -15.92
CA ARG A 58 -14.80 4.31 -17.21
C ARG A 58 -14.85 5.54 -18.11
N GLY A 59 -14.24 6.65 -17.69
CA GLY A 59 -14.21 7.91 -18.43
C GLY A 59 -13.24 7.91 -19.61
N ARG A 60 -13.34 8.95 -20.46
CA ARG A 60 -12.47 9.13 -21.64
C ARG A 60 -11.09 9.68 -21.30
N ASP A 61 -10.96 10.44 -20.21
CA ASP A 61 -9.68 10.95 -19.74
C ASP A 61 -8.86 9.81 -19.12
N ARG A 62 -7.84 9.35 -19.85
CA ARG A 62 -6.99 8.21 -19.45
C ARG A 62 -6.18 8.50 -18.20
N THR A 63 -5.72 9.74 -18.01
CA THR A 63 -4.94 10.13 -16.83
C THR A 63 -5.82 10.07 -15.59
N LEU A 64 -7.01 10.64 -15.68
CA LEU A 64 -7.96 10.64 -14.58
C LEU A 64 -8.50 9.23 -14.28
N ALA A 65 -8.73 8.42 -15.31
CA ALA A 65 -9.11 7.02 -15.14
C ALA A 65 -7.99 6.21 -14.44
N ALA A 66 -6.72 6.44 -14.79
CA ALA A 66 -5.58 5.82 -14.12
C ALA A 66 -5.46 6.26 -12.66
N LEU A 67 -5.57 7.57 -12.37
CA LEU A 67 -5.61 8.10 -11.01
C LEU A 67 -6.77 7.48 -10.22
N ALA A 68 -7.95 7.35 -10.82
CA ALA A 68 -9.11 6.76 -10.16
C ALA A 68 -8.89 5.27 -9.80
N LEU A 69 -8.31 4.49 -10.71
CA LEU A 69 -7.95 3.10 -10.48
C LEU A 69 -6.88 2.96 -9.37
N ALA A 70 -5.82 3.76 -9.41
CA ALA A 70 -4.77 3.75 -8.40
C ALA A 70 -5.28 4.18 -7.00
N THR A 71 -6.20 5.15 -6.95
CA THR A 71 -6.88 5.53 -5.69
C THR A 71 -7.76 4.40 -5.18
N LEU A 72 -8.54 3.74 -6.04
CA LEU A 72 -9.37 2.60 -5.64
C LEU A 72 -8.50 1.45 -5.13
N ALA A 73 -7.38 1.17 -5.81
CA ALA A 73 -6.40 0.18 -5.37
C ALA A 73 -5.84 0.51 -3.98
N ALA A 74 -5.54 1.78 -3.71
CA ALA A 74 -5.13 2.23 -2.38
C ALA A 74 -6.19 1.99 -1.29
N HIS A 75 -7.47 2.20 -1.60
CA HIS A 75 -8.55 1.86 -0.68
C HIS A 75 -8.63 0.35 -0.41
N ARG A 76 -8.38 -0.50 -1.43
CA ARG A 76 -8.32 -1.95 -1.23
C ARG A 76 -7.13 -2.36 -0.35
N ARG A 77 -5.95 -1.77 -0.56
CA ARG A 77 -4.76 -2.00 0.31
C ARG A 77 -5.02 -1.56 1.75
N GLN A 78 -5.73 -0.47 1.95
CA GLN A 78 -6.06 0.01 3.29
C GLN A 78 -7.01 -0.94 4.03
N LEU A 79 -7.66 -1.87 3.33
CA LEU A 79 -8.46 -2.94 3.92
C LEU A 79 -7.73 -4.30 3.82
N GLY A 80 -6.40 -4.26 3.62
CA GLY A 80 -5.52 -5.43 3.49
C GLY A 80 -5.69 -6.26 2.21
N GLY A 81 -6.51 -5.79 1.26
CA GLY A 81 -6.82 -6.47 0.01
C GLY A 81 -5.75 -6.29 -1.09
N HIS A 82 -4.50 -6.63 -0.81
CA HIS A 82 -3.37 -6.44 -1.73
C HIS A 82 -3.52 -7.19 -3.06
N ALA A 83 -4.02 -8.43 -3.02
CA ALA A 83 -4.29 -9.22 -4.22
C ALA A 83 -5.35 -8.56 -5.13
N ALA A 84 -6.34 -7.90 -4.54
CA ALA A 84 -7.40 -7.19 -5.27
C ALA A 84 -6.96 -5.79 -5.75
N ALA A 85 -6.03 -5.15 -5.05
CA ALA A 85 -5.45 -3.87 -5.44
C ALA A 85 -4.54 -3.99 -6.68
N ARG A 86 -3.71 -5.04 -6.73
CA ARG A 86 -2.73 -5.27 -7.81
C ARG A 86 -3.30 -5.16 -9.24
N PRO A 87 -4.41 -5.82 -9.63
CA PRO A 87 -4.94 -5.69 -11.00
C PRO A 87 -5.45 -4.27 -11.31
N LEU A 88 -5.89 -3.51 -10.30
CA LEU A 88 -6.32 -2.12 -10.49
C LEU A 88 -5.13 -1.21 -10.82
N ASP A 89 -4.01 -1.33 -10.10
CA ASP A 89 -2.80 -0.59 -10.46
C ASP A 89 -2.19 -1.05 -11.79
N GLY A 90 -2.30 -2.34 -12.12
CA GLY A 90 -1.89 -2.85 -13.43
C GLY A 90 -2.70 -2.22 -14.57
N ALA A 91 -4.02 -2.12 -14.39
CA ALA A 91 -4.91 -1.43 -15.33
C ALA A 91 -4.61 0.08 -15.39
N ALA A 92 -4.33 0.73 -14.24
CA ALA A 92 -3.91 2.12 -14.20
C ALA A 92 -2.63 2.34 -15.02
N LEU A 93 -1.61 1.50 -14.83
CA LEU A 93 -0.35 1.57 -15.57
C LEU A 93 -0.54 1.35 -17.08
N ALA A 94 -1.45 0.47 -17.49
CA ALA A 94 -1.77 0.28 -18.91
C ALA A 94 -2.46 1.51 -19.55
N LEU A 95 -3.14 2.34 -18.74
CA LEU A 95 -3.77 3.57 -19.23
C LEU A 95 -2.76 4.69 -19.49
N VAL A 96 -1.77 4.84 -18.60
CA VAL A 96 -0.74 5.88 -18.68
C VAL A 96 0.56 5.33 -19.28
N GLY A 97 0.74 5.59 -20.57
CA GLY A 97 1.95 5.20 -21.30
C GLY A 97 3.21 5.90 -20.78
N ALA A 98 4.36 5.61 -21.39
CA ALA A 98 5.67 6.10 -20.93
C ALA A 98 5.93 7.61 -21.17
N ARG A 99 4.96 8.36 -21.71
CA ARG A 99 5.19 9.74 -22.15
C ARG A 99 4.92 10.73 -21.00
N PRO A 100 5.90 11.56 -20.62
CA PRO A 100 5.67 12.65 -19.67
C PRO A 100 4.72 13.69 -20.28
N ALA A 101 3.89 14.32 -19.45
CA ALA A 101 3.18 15.53 -19.83
C ALA A 101 4.02 16.77 -19.51
N ASP A 102 3.74 17.84 -20.24
CA ASP A 102 4.29 19.18 -20.05
C ASP A 102 3.13 20.19 -20.13
N PRO A 103 2.92 21.09 -19.15
CA PRO A 103 3.67 21.24 -17.89
C PRO A 103 3.32 20.18 -16.85
N ALA A 104 4.30 19.87 -15.99
CA ALA A 104 4.11 18.97 -14.86
C ALA A 104 3.15 19.55 -13.82
N ASP A 105 2.26 18.71 -13.30
CA ASP A 105 1.37 19.08 -12.19
C ASP A 105 2.13 18.92 -10.87
N GLN A 106 2.14 19.97 -10.03
CA GLN A 106 2.92 19.98 -8.79
C GLN A 106 2.57 18.84 -7.83
N ASP A 107 1.30 18.41 -7.79
CA ASP A 107 0.85 17.29 -6.96
C ASP A 107 0.79 15.99 -7.78
N GLY A 108 1.34 15.93 -8.99
CA GLY A 108 1.36 14.74 -9.82
C GLY A 108 -0.03 14.28 -10.26
N LEU A 109 -0.95 15.19 -10.57
CA LEU A 109 -2.25 14.87 -11.21
C LEU A 109 -2.13 14.90 -12.75
N ASP A 110 -1.00 14.41 -13.25
CA ASP A 110 -0.63 14.29 -14.66
C ASP A 110 -0.28 12.82 -14.98
N PRO A 111 -0.02 12.47 -16.26
CA PRO A 111 0.38 11.11 -16.63
C PRO A 111 1.61 10.56 -15.88
N ALA A 112 2.58 11.41 -15.53
CA ALA A 112 3.80 10.99 -14.84
C ALA A 112 3.49 10.60 -13.39
N GLY A 113 2.74 11.44 -12.67
CA GLY A 113 2.27 11.15 -11.32
C GLY A 113 1.32 9.95 -11.26
N ALA A 114 0.40 9.83 -12.21
CA ALA A 114 -0.48 8.66 -12.32
C ALA A 114 0.31 7.35 -12.55
N ARG A 115 1.35 7.39 -13.40
CA ARG A 115 2.24 6.25 -13.65
C ARG A 115 3.01 5.88 -12.39
N ALA A 116 3.54 6.88 -11.67
CA ALA A 116 4.26 6.66 -10.43
C ALA A 116 3.34 6.08 -9.33
N ASP A 117 2.12 6.61 -9.16
CA ASP A 117 1.12 6.09 -8.22
C ASP A 117 0.80 4.60 -8.50
N ALA A 118 0.66 4.22 -9.77
CA ALA A 118 0.42 2.84 -10.19
C ALA A 118 1.63 1.92 -9.91
N LEU A 119 2.85 2.35 -10.25
CA LEU A 119 4.06 1.55 -10.00
C LEU A 119 4.34 1.38 -8.51
N LEU A 120 4.16 2.43 -7.71
CA LEU A 120 4.31 2.37 -6.26
C LEU A 120 3.22 1.50 -5.61
N GLY A 121 1.99 1.55 -6.14
CA GLY A 121 0.91 0.63 -5.75
C GLY A 121 1.27 -0.83 -6.04
N LEU A 122 1.71 -1.14 -7.25
CA LEU A 122 2.21 -2.46 -7.63
C LEU A 122 3.38 -2.91 -6.76
N ALA A 123 4.30 -2.01 -6.41
CA ALA A 123 5.42 -2.33 -5.54
C ALA A 123 4.95 -2.73 -4.13
N ALA A 124 4.05 -1.94 -3.54
CA ALA A 124 3.45 -2.23 -2.23
C ALA A 124 2.67 -3.57 -2.24
N ASP A 125 1.90 -3.85 -3.30
CA ASP A 125 1.14 -5.10 -3.38
C ASP A 125 2.04 -6.31 -3.58
N ASN A 126 3.11 -6.21 -4.37
CA ASN A 126 4.08 -7.29 -4.48
C ASN A 126 4.84 -7.51 -3.16
N LEU A 127 5.15 -6.44 -2.43
CA LEU A 127 5.77 -6.54 -1.10
C LEU A 127 4.88 -7.32 -0.12
N ALA A 128 3.61 -6.93 0.00
CA ALA A 128 2.65 -7.60 0.88
C ALA A 128 2.37 -9.06 0.49
N LEU A 129 2.60 -9.42 -0.77
CA LEU A 129 2.51 -10.79 -1.30
C LEU A 129 3.83 -11.57 -1.21
N GLY A 130 4.85 -11.03 -0.52
CA GLY A 130 6.15 -11.68 -0.31
C GLY A 130 7.08 -11.69 -1.52
N ARG A 131 6.85 -10.82 -2.50
CA ARG A 131 7.61 -10.73 -3.76
C ARG A 131 8.56 -9.54 -3.74
N THR A 132 9.48 -9.50 -2.78
CA THR A 132 10.33 -8.32 -2.53
C THR A 132 11.20 -7.92 -3.73
N THR A 133 11.72 -8.87 -4.51
CA THR A 133 12.48 -8.56 -5.74
C THR A 133 11.63 -7.80 -6.77
N ALA A 134 10.36 -8.17 -6.93
CA ALA A 134 9.44 -7.46 -7.81
C ALA A 134 9.13 -6.07 -7.26
N ALA A 135 8.91 -5.94 -5.95
CA ALA A 135 8.70 -4.65 -5.29
C ALA A 135 9.88 -3.68 -5.52
N ARG A 136 11.12 -4.16 -5.36
CA ARG A 136 12.34 -3.36 -5.62
C ARG A 136 12.43 -2.86 -7.06
N ARG A 137 12.17 -3.73 -8.04
CA ARG A 137 12.20 -3.36 -9.47
C ARG A 137 11.13 -2.32 -9.80
N LEU A 138 9.93 -2.48 -9.26
CA LEU A 138 8.81 -1.55 -9.45
C LEU A 138 9.08 -0.19 -8.79
N LEU A 139 9.65 -0.20 -7.58
CA LEU A 139 10.10 1.01 -6.89
C LEU A 139 11.15 1.76 -7.71
N ALA A 140 12.18 1.06 -8.21
CA ALA A 140 13.20 1.66 -9.08
C ALA A 140 12.59 2.24 -10.37
N ALA A 141 11.61 1.56 -10.96
CA ALA A 141 10.91 2.05 -12.16
C ALA A 141 10.02 3.27 -11.87
N ALA A 142 9.52 3.42 -10.63
CA ALA A 142 8.73 4.57 -10.20
C ALA A 142 9.62 5.80 -9.95
N THR A 143 10.83 5.60 -9.44
CA THR A 143 11.78 6.69 -9.10
C THR A 143 12.72 7.06 -10.24
N ALA A 144 12.75 6.28 -11.33
CA ALA A 144 13.58 6.57 -12.51
C ALA A 144 13.28 7.93 -13.18
N ARG A 145 12.13 8.53 -12.88
CA ARG A 145 11.71 9.85 -13.40
C ARG A 145 11.06 10.64 -12.26
N SER A 146 11.28 11.95 -12.22
CA SER A 146 10.52 12.82 -11.31
C SER A 146 9.04 12.80 -11.72
N ALA A 147 8.17 12.67 -10.72
CA ALA A 147 6.72 12.55 -10.88
C ALA A 147 5.96 13.37 -9.82
N GLY A 148 6.61 14.44 -9.34
CA GLY A 148 6.10 15.32 -8.29
C GLY A 148 6.34 14.79 -6.88
N TRP A 149 6.17 15.68 -5.90
CA TRP A 149 6.52 15.41 -4.51
C TRP A 149 5.71 14.27 -3.88
N ARG A 150 4.44 14.05 -4.29
CA ARG A 150 3.63 12.94 -3.78
C ARG A 150 4.25 11.59 -4.10
N ALA A 151 4.74 11.43 -5.33
CA ALA A 151 5.40 10.21 -5.76
C ALA A 151 6.70 9.97 -4.97
N GLU A 152 7.47 11.02 -4.72
CA GLU A 152 8.71 10.95 -3.92
C GLU A 152 8.45 10.55 -2.47
N VAL A 153 7.46 11.17 -1.81
CA VAL A 153 7.05 10.78 -0.44
C VAL A 153 6.62 9.31 -0.41
N ARG A 154 5.77 8.89 -1.35
CA ARG A 154 5.29 7.50 -1.42
C ARG A 154 6.40 6.50 -1.75
N ALA A 155 7.39 6.90 -2.55
CA ALA A 155 8.57 6.09 -2.82
C ALA A 155 9.42 5.89 -1.56
N GLY A 156 9.54 6.91 -0.71
CA GLY A 156 10.17 6.77 0.60
C GLY A 156 9.43 5.79 1.51
N TRP A 157 8.09 5.80 1.52
CA TRP A 157 7.29 4.82 2.28
C TRP A 157 7.53 3.39 1.79
N VAL A 158 7.35 3.15 0.49
CA VAL A 158 7.54 1.82 -0.10
C VAL A 158 8.99 1.36 0.06
N GLY A 159 9.96 2.26 -0.08
CA GLY A 159 11.37 1.98 0.15
C GLY A 159 11.65 1.50 1.57
N ALA A 160 11.13 2.23 2.58
CA ALA A 160 11.28 1.83 3.98
C ALA A 160 10.60 0.48 4.27
N GLU A 161 9.37 0.27 3.79
CA GLU A 161 8.65 -0.99 3.96
C GLU A 161 9.38 -2.18 3.30
N VAL A 162 10.00 -1.95 2.14
CA VAL A 162 10.83 -2.95 1.42
C VAL A 162 12.09 -3.32 2.22
N GLU A 163 12.77 -2.36 2.85
CA GLU A 163 13.92 -2.64 3.73
C GLU A 163 13.50 -3.38 5.02
N LEU A 164 12.37 -3.00 5.62
CA LEU A 164 11.81 -3.69 6.79
C LEU A 164 11.47 -5.15 6.49
N ALA A 165 10.84 -5.42 5.36
CA ALA A 165 10.49 -6.79 4.96
C ALA A 165 11.72 -7.67 4.72
N ASP A 166 12.83 -7.09 4.25
CA ASP A 166 14.11 -7.78 4.09
C ASP A 166 14.91 -7.87 5.40
N GLY A 167 14.37 -7.38 6.52
CA GLY A 167 15.02 -7.42 7.84
C GLY A 167 16.20 -6.46 7.97
N ARG A 168 16.14 -5.32 7.29
CA ARG A 168 17.17 -4.27 7.31
C ARG A 168 16.61 -2.95 7.87
N PRO A 169 16.23 -2.91 9.16
CA PRO A 169 15.53 -1.77 9.74
C PRO A 169 16.34 -0.47 9.72
N GLU A 170 17.66 -0.54 9.86
CA GLU A 170 18.54 0.64 9.79
C GLU A 170 18.51 1.28 8.39
N ALA A 171 18.44 0.45 7.34
CA ALA A 171 18.32 0.93 5.96
C ALA A 171 16.92 1.52 5.66
N ALA A 172 15.91 1.19 6.46
CA ALA A 172 14.55 1.70 6.32
C ALA A 172 14.40 3.15 6.83
N VAL A 173 15.23 3.57 7.80
CA VAL A 173 15.12 4.89 8.45
C VAL A 173 15.32 6.03 7.45
N GLY A 174 16.40 6.00 6.66
CA GLY A 174 16.73 7.10 5.75
C GLY A 174 15.63 7.42 4.71
N PRO A 175 15.06 6.44 3.99
CA PRO A 175 13.90 6.67 3.12
C PRO A 175 12.66 7.21 3.86
N ALA A 176 12.39 6.73 5.08
CA ALA A 176 11.25 7.18 5.89
C ALA A 176 11.43 8.63 6.38
N GLU A 177 12.63 9.02 6.78
CA GLU A 177 12.95 10.39 7.20
C GLU A 177 12.78 11.38 6.04
N ARG A 178 13.35 11.07 4.87
CA ARG A 178 13.18 11.92 3.67
C ARG A 178 11.71 12.09 3.30
N ALA A 179 10.89 11.04 3.45
CA ALA A 179 9.45 11.13 3.20
C ALA A 179 8.72 12.01 4.23
N ALA A 180 9.15 12.01 5.49
CA ALA A 180 8.60 12.87 6.54
C ALA A 180 9.00 14.33 6.32
N GLU A 181 10.27 14.59 6.07
CA GLU A 181 10.83 15.93 5.79
C GLU A 181 10.16 16.57 4.57
N LEU A 182 10.04 15.84 3.47
CA LEU A 182 9.39 16.35 2.26
C LEU A 182 7.90 16.62 2.49
N ALA A 183 7.19 15.75 3.20
CA ALA A 183 5.78 15.98 3.51
C ALA A 183 5.60 17.20 4.42
N ALA A 184 6.51 17.42 5.38
CA ALA A 184 6.51 18.60 6.24
C ALA A 184 6.79 19.89 5.45
N HIS A 185 7.82 19.89 4.59
CA HIS A 185 8.14 21.01 3.70
C HIS A 185 6.95 21.39 2.79
N ARG A 186 6.17 20.40 2.35
CA ARG A 186 4.96 20.62 1.53
C ARG A 186 3.71 20.99 2.33
N ASN A 187 3.80 21.07 3.66
CA ASN A 187 2.65 21.24 4.56
C ASN A 187 1.54 20.22 4.28
N ALA A 188 1.91 19.00 3.91
CA ALA A 188 0.99 17.97 3.42
C ALA A 188 0.51 17.09 4.58
N VAL A 189 -0.51 17.54 5.31
CA VAL A 189 -0.92 16.95 6.61
C VAL A 189 -1.09 15.43 6.55
N ARG A 190 -1.91 14.94 5.61
CA ARG A 190 -2.17 13.49 5.47
C ARG A 190 -0.90 12.70 5.15
N HIS A 191 -0.03 13.26 4.31
CA HIS A 191 1.23 12.61 3.96
C HIS A 191 2.19 12.64 5.14
N GLY A 192 2.27 13.74 5.90
CA GLY A 192 3.08 13.86 7.10
C GLY A 192 2.70 12.83 8.16
N ILE A 193 1.40 12.66 8.44
CA ILE A 193 0.90 11.64 9.38
C ILE A 193 1.33 10.24 8.92
N LYS A 194 1.08 9.87 7.65
CA LYS A 194 1.51 8.55 7.14
C LYS A 194 3.04 8.38 7.17
N SER A 195 3.80 9.43 6.86
CA SER A 195 5.26 9.41 6.96
C SER A 195 5.74 9.18 8.39
N HIS A 196 5.12 9.81 9.39
CA HIS A 196 5.44 9.57 10.80
C HIS A 196 5.15 8.14 11.23
N LEU A 197 4.06 7.53 10.74
CA LEU A 197 3.78 6.11 11.02
C LEU A 197 4.86 5.19 10.42
N VAL A 198 5.27 5.44 9.18
CA VAL A 198 6.34 4.65 8.53
C VAL A 198 7.67 4.85 9.23
N LEU A 199 8.03 6.09 9.57
CA LEU A 199 9.27 6.40 10.29
C LEU A 199 9.27 5.80 11.71
N GLY A 200 8.14 5.90 12.43
CA GLY A 200 7.98 5.27 13.74
C GLY A 200 8.15 3.76 13.68
N ALA A 201 7.55 3.10 12.68
CA ALA A 201 7.74 1.66 12.47
C ALA A 201 9.20 1.31 12.14
N ALA A 202 9.87 2.10 11.30
CA ALA A 202 11.28 1.89 10.95
C ALA A 202 12.21 2.04 12.16
N LEU A 203 12.05 3.11 12.94
CA LEU A 203 12.82 3.38 14.15
C LEU A 203 12.59 2.33 15.22
N ALA A 204 11.35 1.90 15.43
CA ALA A 204 11.05 0.86 16.42
C ALA A 204 11.66 -0.49 16.05
N ALA A 205 11.77 -0.79 14.75
CA ALA A 205 12.32 -2.04 14.26
C ALA A 205 13.85 -2.15 14.38
N THR A 206 14.58 -1.05 14.60
CA THR A 206 16.04 -1.10 14.84
C THR A 206 16.38 -1.73 16.18
N GLY A 207 15.43 -1.72 17.14
CA GLY A 207 15.64 -2.21 18.50
C GLY A 207 16.45 -1.25 19.39
N ASP A 208 16.88 -0.09 18.89
CA ASP A 208 17.57 0.92 19.67
C ASP A 208 16.60 1.62 20.65
N PRO A 209 16.90 1.70 21.96
CA PRO A 209 16.00 2.31 22.93
C PRO A 209 15.67 3.78 22.66
N ALA A 210 16.64 4.57 22.20
CA ALA A 210 16.42 5.99 21.89
C ALA A 210 15.57 6.16 20.62
N ALA A 211 15.82 5.33 19.59
CA ALA A 211 14.98 5.25 18.41
C ALA A 211 13.54 4.83 18.76
N ARG A 212 13.37 3.90 19.71
CA ARG A 212 12.06 3.49 20.19
C ARG A 212 11.32 4.63 20.90
N GLU A 213 11.98 5.41 21.74
CA GLU A 213 11.38 6.59 22.38
C GLU A 213 10.91 7.61 21.35
N ARG A 214 11.75 7.91 20.35
CA ARG A 214 11.36 8.76 19.21
C ARG A 214 10.18 8.19 18.43
N ALA A 215 10.16 6.87 18.21
CA ALA A 215 9.06 6.20 17.52
C ALA A 215 7.73 6.35 18.27
N VAL A 216 7.73 6.22 19.60
CA VAL A 216 6.53 6.43 20.43
C VAL A 216 6.00 7.84 20.22
N GLY A 217 6.84 8.87 20.39
CA GLY A 217 6.40 10.27 20.23
C GLY A 217 5.86 10.59 18.85
N LEU A 218 6.49 10.06 17.79
CA LEU A 218 6.03 10.23 16.41
C LEU A 218 4.65 9.59 16.18
N VAL A 219 4.43 8.38 16.69
CA VAL A 219 3.19 7.62 16.47
C VAL A 219 2.03 8.18 17.28
N GLU A 220 2.28 8.62 18.52
CA GLU A 220 1.29 9.33 19.34
C GLU A 220 0.85 10.63 18.68
N ALA A 221 1.80 11.46 18.25
CA ALA A 221 1.49 12.68 17.53
C ALA A 221 0.72 12.40 16.23
N ALA A 222 1.11 11.36 15.49
CA ALA A 222 0.41 10.95 14.27
C ALA A 222 -1.03 10.49 14.55
N LEU A 223 -1.25 9.74 15.63
CA LEU A 223 -2.58 9.29 16.06
C LEU A 223 -3.48 10.47 16.41
N ASP A 224 -2.99 11.39 17.24
CA ASP A 224 -3.72 12.60 17.64
C ASP A 224 -4.03 13.48 16.44
N HIS A 225 -3.06 13.64 15.52
CA HIS A 225 -3.25 14.42 14.30
C HIS A 225 -4.28 13.74 13.38
N ALA A 226 -4.22 12.41 13.20
CA ALA A 226 -5.19 11.68 12.38
C ALA A 226 -6.62 11.86 12.91
N ALA A 227 -6.81 11.82 14.22
CA ALA A 227 -8.10 12.06 14.86
C ALA A 227 -8.59 13.50 14.62
N ARG A 228 -7.75 14.52 14.89
CA ARG A 228 -8.12 15.94 14.70
C ARG A 228 -8.48 16.30 13.27
N TRP A 229 -7.85 15.64 12.29
CA TRP A 229 -8.09 15.85 10.87
C TRP A 229 -9.14 14.90 10.27
N GLU A 230 -9.84 14.12 11.10
CA GLU A 230 -10.85 13.13 10.70
C GLU A 230 -10.33 12.08 9.69
N LEU A 231 -9.04 11.79 9.73
CA LEU A 231 -8.35 10.86 8.83
C LEU A 231 -8.46 9.42 9.34
N ARG A 232 -9.70 8.91 9.42
CA ARG A 232 -9.97 7.56 9.94
C ARG A 232 -9.23 6.44 9.21
N SER A 233 -8.88 6.66 7.94
CA SER A 233 -8.00 5.75 7.20
C SER A 233 -6.60 5.59 7.84
N LEU A 234 -6.13 6.58 8.61
CA LEU A 234 -4.85 6.60 9.31
C LEU A 234 -4.97 6.48 10.83
N THR A 235 -6.15 6.69 11.42
CA THR A 235 -6.36 6.53 12.87
C THR A 235 -6.19 5.07 13.31
N TRP A 236 -6.82 4.11 12.63
CA TRP A 236 -6.73 2.70 13.06
C TRP A 236 -5.33 2.07 12.85
N PRO A 237 -4.55 2.33 11.76
CA PRO A 237 -3.18 1.85 11.68
C PRO A 237 -2.26 2.53 12.69
N ALA A 238 -2.48 3.81 12.99
CA ALA A 238 -1.75 4.50 14.04
C ALA A 238 -2.02 3.89 15.41
N GLY A 239 -3.28 3.55 15.71
CA GLY A 239 -3.67 2.87 16.94
C GLY A 239 -3.03 1.48 17.07
N LEU A 240 -2.95 0.70 15.98
CA LEU A 240 -2.25 -0.58 16.00
C LEU A 240 -0.77 -0.43 16.32
N LEU A 241 -0.09 0.48 15.61
CA LEU A 241 1.33 0.74 15.85
C LEU A 241 1.56 1.28 17.27
N ALA A 242 0.68 2.15 17.79
CA ALA A 242 0.75 2.64 19.16
C ALA A 242 0.61 1.49 20.18
N ALA A 243 -0.32 0.55 19.95
CA ALA A 243 -0.50 -0.62 20.81
C ALA A 243 0.76 -1.52 20.87
N ASP A 244 1.47 -1.66 19.74
CA ASP A 244 2.73 -2.42 19.67
C ASP A 244 3.91 -1.70 20.36
N LEU A 245 3.90 -0.36 20.35
CA LEU A 245 4.98 0.45 20.92
C LEU A 245 4.83 0.68 22.43
N ASP A 246 3.61 0.81 22.94
CA ASP A 246 3.35 1.00 24.37
C ASP A 246 2.42 -0.06 24.94
N GLY A 247 3.03 -1.14 25.44
CA GLY A 247 2.32 -2.25 26.07
C GLY A 247 1.44 -1.84 27.25
N ARG A 248 1.71 -0.71 27.92
CA ARG A 248 0.90 -0.24 29.06
C ARG A 248 -0.45 0.32 28.62
N ARG A 249 -0.54 0.86 27.41
CA ARG A 249 -1.78 1.41 26.82
C ARG A 249 -2.34 0.56 25.68
N ALA A 250 -1.76 -0.62 25.43
CA ALA A 250 -2.17 -1.50 24.35
C ALA A 250 -3.69 -1.77 24.32
N ALA A 251 -4.31 -2.04 25.48
CA ALA A 251 -5.75 -2.30 25.55
C ALA A 251 -6.61 -1.07 25.12
N ALA A 252 -6.21 0.13 25.52
CA ALA A 252 -6.90 1.37 25.13
C ALA A 252 -6.77 1.63 23.62
N HIS A 253 -5.57 1.44 23.07
CA HIS A 253 -5.34 1.56 21.63
C HIS A 253 -6.10 0.48 20.83
N GLN A 254 -6.18 -0.75 21.32
CA GLN A 254 -6.95 -1.83 20.68
C GLN A 254 -8.46 -1.56 20.67
N ALA A 255 -9.01 -0.98 21.74
CA ALA A 255 -10.40 -0.54 21.77
C ALA A 255 -10.67 0.55 20.71
N LEU A 256 -9.81 1.57 20.65
CA LEU A 256 -9.87 2.62 19.61
C LEU A 256 -9.82 2.04 18.19
N VAL A 257 -8.90 1.10 17.94
CA VAL A 257 -8.78 0.42 16.64
C VAL A 257 -10.06 -0.31 16.27
N THR A 258 -10.70 -0.97 17.24
CA THR A 258 -11.96 -1.70 17.03
C THR A 258 -13.08 -0.75 16.61
N ASP A 259 -13.24 0.37 17.31
CA ASP A 259 -14.26 1.38 17.00
C ASP A 259 -14.04 2.03 15.63
N GLU A 260 -12.78 2.39 15.31
CA GLU A 260 -12.42 2.99 14.04
C GLU A 260 -12.62 2.01 12.87
N LEU A 261 -12.19 0.76 13.01
CA LEU A 261 -12.41 -0.27 11.99
C LEU A 261 -13.90 -0.53 11.79
N HIS A 262 -14.69 -0.59 12.86
CA HIS A 262 -16.15 -0.73 12.75
C HIS A 262 -16.75 0.43 11.93
N ALA A 263 -16.39 1.68 12.25
CA ALA A 263 -16.86 2.87 11.52
C ALA A 263 -16.40 2.92 10.05
N VAL A 264 -15.20 2.42 9.75
CA VAL A 264 -14.68 2.30 8.38
C VAL A 264 -15.41 1.20 7.61
N LEU A 265 -15.65 0.04 8.22
CA LEU A 265 -16.30 -1.09 7.58
C LEU A 265 -17.78 -0.83 7.30
N LEU A 266 -18.49 -0.14 8.20
CA LEU A 266 -19.86 0.32 7.97
C LEU A 266 -19.97 1.21 6.72
N ARG A 267 -18.92 1.97 6.41
CA ARG A 267 -18.87 2.88 5.27
C ARG A 267 -18.05 2.34 4.09
N SER A 268 -17.70 1.06 4.11
CA SER A 268 -17.04 0.35 3.01
C SER A 268 -18.06 -0.35 2.11
N ASP A 269 -17.73 -0.53 0.83
CA ASP A 269 -18.58 -1.33 -0.06
C ASP A 269 -18.46 -2.84 0.25
N GLY A 270 -19.30 -3.67 -0.40
CA GLY A 270 -19.31 -5.11 -0.15
C GLY A 270 -17.98 -5.81 -0.45
N VAL A 271 -17.22 -5.31 -1.43
CA VAL A 271 -15.88 -5.82 -1.75
C VAL A 271 -14.90 -5.49 -0.63
N GLY A 272 -14.89 -4.24 -0.16
CA GLY A 272 -14.00 -3.77 0.89
C GLY A 272 -14.21 -4.50 2.21
N ARG A 273 -15.48 -4.73 2.59
CA ARG A 273 -15.81 -5.49 3.79
C ARG A 273 -15.29 -6.93 3.73
N ARG A 274 -15.48 -7.62 2.60
CA ARG A 274 -14.95 -8.99 2.42
C ARG A 274 -13.43 -9.02 2.51
N LEU A 275 -12.76 -8.11 1.83
CA LEU A 275 -11.30 -8.01 1.87
C LEU A 275 -10.78 -7.82 3.29
N ALA A 276 -11.40 -6.93 4.07
CA ALA A 276 -11.02 -6.70 5.45
C ALA A 276 -11.22 -7.94 6.34
N LEU A 277 -12.34 -8.65 6.18
CA LEU A 277 -12.63 -9.87 6.96
C LEU A 277 -11.67 -11.02 6.64
N GLU A 278 -11.24 -11.14 5.39
CA GLU A 278 -10.31 -12.18 4.92
C GLU A 278 -8.84 -11.80 5.12
N SER A 279 -8.56 -10.55 5.50
CA SER A 279 -7.21 -10.02 5.51
C SER A 279 -6.45 -10.43 6.79
N PRO A 280 -5.22 -10.94 6.66
CA PRO A 280 -4.34 -11.15 7.81
C PRO A 280 -3.79 -9.84 8.41
N TRP A 281 -4.02 -8.70 7.74
CA TRP A 281 -3.52 -7.37 8.10
C TRP A 281 -4.55 -6.53 8.86
N VAL A 282 -5.82 -6.94 8.86
CA VAL A 282 -6.90 -6.23 9.55
C VAL A 282 -7.34 -7.06 10.75
N PRO A 283 -7.26 -6.53 11.98
CA PRO A 283 -7.76 -7.23 13.16
C PRO A 283 -9.24 -7.58 13.02
N THR A 284 -9.59 -8.85 13.22
CA THR A 284 -10.98 -9.29 13.36
C THR A 284 -11.34 -9.36 14.84
N GLY A 285 -12.48 -8.78 15.24
CA GLY A 285 -12.92 -8.63 16.64
C GLY A 285 -13.28 -9.91 17.40
N GLY A 286 -12.63 -11.04 17.14
CA GLY A 286 -12.86 -12.31 17.82
C GLY A 286 -11.54 -13.01 18.18
N CYS A 287 -11.28 -13.08 19.49
CA CYS A 287 -10.23 -13.89 20.14
C CYS A 287 -8.74 -13.57 19.85
N SER A 288 -8.08 -13.06 20.89
CA SER A 288 -6.63 -13.07 21.15
C SER A 288 -5.73 -12.28 20.17
N LEU A 289 -5.69 -10.95 20.37
CA LEU A 289 -4.58 -10.11 19.93
C LEU A 289 -3.26 -10.36 20.70
N ALA A 290 -3.22 -11.31 21.64
CA ALA A 290 -2.03 -11.65 22.40
C ALA A 290 -0.94 -12.37 21.58
N HIS A 291 -1.26 -12.85 20.36
CA HIS A 291 -0.31 -13.51 19.46
C HIS A 291 -0.01 -12.73 18.17
N THR A 292 -0.64 -11.57 17.93
CA THR A 292 -0.34 -10.74 16.77
C THR A 292 0.77 -9.75 17.10
N ARG A 293 1.96 -10.24 17.46
CA ARG A 293 3.13 -9.37 17.49
C ARG A 293 3.43 -8.96 16.05
N HIS A 294 3.30 -7.67 15.73
CA HIS A 294 3.67 -7.12 14.42
C HIS A 294 5.16 -7.31 14.06
N THR A 295 5.99 -7.80 14.99
CA THR A 295 7.34 -8.29 14.70
C THR A 295 7.38 -9.56 13.85
N ASP A 296 6.24 -10.21 13.57
CA ASP A 296 6.16 -11.48 12.86
C ASP A 296 5.74 -11.38 11.38
N ILE A 297 6.09 -10.27 10.72
CA ILE A 297 6.16 -10.20 9.25
C ILE A 297 7.07 -11.33 8.72
N ARG A 298 8.12 -11.70 9.46
CA ARG A 298 9.01 -12.84 9.15
C ARG A 298 8.28 -14.20 9.13
N ALA A 299 7.44 -14.53 10.12
CA ALA A 299 6.76 -15.83 10.14
C ALA A 299 5.69 -15.96 9.04
N ARG A 300 4.96 -14.87 8.73
CA ARG A 300 3.88 -14.91 7.72
C ARG A 300 4.40 -15.02 6.28
N LEU A 301 5.59 -14.49 6.00
CA LEU A 301 6.26 -14.63 4.71
C LEU A 301 6.96 -15.99 4.53
N SER A 302 7.25 -16.70 5.62
CA SER A 302 7.98 -17.98 5.60
C SER A 302 7.08 -19.22 5.40
N GLN A 303 5.75 -19.11 5.59
CA GLN A 303 4.83 -20.26 5.56
C GLN A 303 4.38 -20.73 4.17
N LYS A 304 5.07 -20.35 3.09
CA LYS A 304 4.95 -21.04 1.80
C LYS A 304 6.32 -21.43 1.27
N LYS A 305 6.90 -22.49 1.84
CA LYS A 305 7.81 -23.33 1.07
C LYS A 305 7.04 -23.83 -0.17
N PRO A 306 7.56 -23.68 -1.39
CA PRO A 306 6.99 -24.35 -2.54
C PRO A 306 7.03 -25.88 -2.31
N PRO A 307 6.04 -26.64 -2.78
CA PRO A 307 6.11 -28.10 -2.71
C PRO A 307 7.40 -28.58 -3.36
N ASP A 308 8.03 -29.55 -2.70
CA ASP A 308 9.31 -30.12 -3.07
C ASP A 308 9.42 -30.40 -4.57
N ARG A 309 10.60 -30.09 -5.10
CA ARG A 309 11.03 -30.45 -6.44
C ARG A 309 10.67 -31.91 -6.71
N VAL A 310 9.87 -32.14 -7.76
CA VAL A 310 9.75 -33.45 -8.39
C VAL A 310 11.16 -33.96 -8.64
N LYS A 311 11.54 -35.05 -7.97
CA LYS A 311 12.73 -35.83 -8.30
C LYS A 311 12.53 -36.32 -9.73
N VAL A 312 13.23 -35.71 -10.67
CA VAL A 312 13.41 -36.30 -11.99
C VAL A 312 14.43 -37.42 -11.81
N GLU A 313 13.94 -38.66 -11.78
CA GLU A 313 14.78 -39.83 -11.84
C GLU A 313 15.50 -39.88 -13.21
N PRO A 314 16.79 -40.25 -13.25
CA PRO A 314 17.50 -40.39 -14.51
C PRO A 314 16.92 -41.57 -15.29
N LYS A 315 16.50 -41.31 -16.54
CA LYS A 315 16.04 -42.35 -17.47
C LYS A 315 17.11 -43.43 -17.61
N ALA A 316 16.68 -44.67 -17.42
CA ALA A 316 17.43 -45.87 -17.66
C ALA A 316 17.97 -45.93 -19.09
N SER A 317 19.24 -46.31 -19.20
CA SER A 317 19.91 -46.65 -20.45
C SER A 317 19.30 -47.93 -21.04
N ASP A 318 18.79 -47.85 -22.27
CA ASP A 318 18.45 -49.03 -23.06
C ASP A 318 19.71 -49.85 -23.36
N ARG A 319 19.82 -51.02 -22.74
CA ARG A 319 20.68 -52.11 -23.20
C ARG A 319 19.85 -52.99 -24.13
N GLY A 320 20.09 -52.86 -25.42
CA GLY A 320 19.76 -53.88 -26.41
C GLY A 320 21.06 -54.47 -26.94
N TYR A 321 21.28 -55.77 -26.69
CA TYR A 321 21.93 -56.77 -27.54
C TYR A 321 22.76 -57.78 -26.73
N GLY A 322 22.47 -59.06 -26.95
CA GLY A 322 23.46 -60.14 -26.79
C GLY A 322 22.95 -61.40 -26.12
N MET A 323 22.16 -62.22 -26.82
CA MET A 323 22.14 -63.67 -26.61
C MET A 323 22.14 -64.35 -27.98
N SER A 324 23.26 -65.00 -28.31
CA SER A 324 23.36 -66.06 -29.35
C SER A 324 22.91 -67.39 -28.73
N PRO A 325 22.49 -68.40 -29.52
CA PRO A 325 23.48 -69.29 -30.16
C PRO A 325 23.05 -69.90 -31.53
N GLY A 326 24.02 -70.35 -32.32
CA GLY A 326 23.82 -71.51 -33.22
C GLY A 326 24.26 -71.40 -34.69
N CYS A 327 25.50 -71.85 -34.94
CA CYS A 327 25.92 -72.85 -35.96
C CYS A 327 25.69 -72.66 -37.49
N ARG A 328 26.83 -72.86 -38.22
CA ARG A 328 27.07 -73.36 -39.60
C ARG A 328 27.01 -72.36 -40.77
N LYS A 329 28.17 -72.13 -41.42
CA LYS A 329 28.66 -72.66 -42.74
C LYS A 329 28.08 -71.84 -43.91
N GLU A 330 28.76 -71.44 -44.98
CA GLU A 330 30.06 -71.70 -45.60
C GLU A 330 30.32 -70.51 -46.58
N THR A 331 31.59 -70.24 -46.87
CA THR A 331 32.13 -69.35 -47.93
C THR A 331 31.86 -69.90 -49.35
N PRO A 332 32.20 -69.21 -50.47
CA PRO A 332 33.11 -68.06 -50.65
C PRO A 332 32.43 -66.72 -50.98
#